data_AF-A0A7C9TKF3-F1
#
_entry.id   AF-A0A7C9TKF3-F1
#
_cell.length_a   1.000
_cell.length_b   1.000
_cell.length_c   1.000
_cell.angle_alpha   90.00
_cell.angle_beta   90.00
_cell.angle_gamma   90.00
#
_symmetry.space_group_name_H-M   'P 1'
#
loop_
_entity.id
_entity.type
_entity.pdbx_description
1 polymer ?
#
loop_
_entity_poly.entity_id
_entity_poly.type
_entity_poly.pdbx_seq_one_letter_code
_entity_poly.pdbx_strand_id
1 'polypeptide(L)'
;MAPHAPAPVVTTAAQAEAWQADLNELAELWSRLAGQHVSLGSACACSVGGVTLQLADFEQDIIDYAIGQAEQARRDDLAAWLQRHGREGAREDGAWRVSALLEALDRVLQQGRALAGEGAPADLLPFTLARLGQTLRSFARLHG
;
A
#
# COMPACT_ATOMS: atom_id res chain seq x y z
N MET A 1 22.54 23.81 -0.97
CA MET A 1 21.14 23.74 -1.44
C MET A 1 20.36 23.03 -0.35
N ALA A 2 19.64 23.77 0.49
CA ALA A 2 18.94 23.18 1.64
C ALA A 2 17.68 22.45 1.15
N PRO A 3 17.36 21.24 1.64
CA PRO A 3 16.10 20.59 1.33
C PRO A 3 14.96 21.43 1.92
N HIS A 4 14.03 21.85 1.07
CA HIS A 4 12.78 22.47 1.49
C HIS A 4 11.96 21.38 2.19
N ALA A 5 12.01 21.36 3.52
CA ALA A 5 11.14 20.50 4.31
C ALA A 5 9.69 20.90 3.99
N PRO A 6 8.83 19.99 3.52
CA PRO A 6 7.43 20.32 3.27
C PRO A 6 6.77 20.75 4.59
N ALA A 7 5.96 21.79 4.53
CA ALA A 7 5.16 22.23 5.67
C ALA A 7 4.30 21.05 6.20
N PRO A 8 4.15 20.89 7.52
CA PRO A 8 3.34 19.81 8.07
C PRO A 8 1.89 20.01 7.61
N VAL A 9 1.39 19.10 6.77
CA VAL A 9 0.00 19.12 6.32
C VAL A 9 -0.89 19.00 7.56
N VAL A 10 -1.78 19.98 7.75
CA VAL A 10 -2.83 19.90 8.76
C VAL A 10 -3.93 19.04 8.19
N THR A 11 -3.87 17.75 8.50
CA THR A 11 -4.97 16.82 8.27
C THR A 11 -6.18 17.29 9.07
N THR A 12 -7.26 17.65 8.38
CA THR A 12 -8.55 17.94 9.03
C THR A 12 -9.26 16.65 9.41
N ALA A 13 -10.22 16.70 10.34
CA ALA A 13 -11.02 15.53 10.70
C ALA A 13 -11.70 14.89 9.47
N ALA A 14 -12.23 15.73 8.56
CA ALA A 14 -12.83 15.28 7.31
C ALA A 14 -11.83 14.57 6.37
N GLN A 15 -10.56 15.00 6.34
CA GLN A 15 -9.53 14.31 5.56
C GLN A 15 -9.15 12.97 6.17
N ALA A 16 -9.07 12.88 7.50
CA ALA A 16 -8.81 11.62 8.18
C ALA A 16 -9.95 10.61 7.95
N GLU A 17 -11.21 11.06 8.01
CA GLU A 17 -12.38 10.24 7.69
C GLU A 17 -12.34 9.74 6.23
N ALA A 18 -11.98 10.61 5.28
CA ALA A 18 -11.84 10.23 3.87
C ALA A 18 -10.73 9.19 3.66
N TRP A 19 -9.57 9.37 4.31
CA TRP A 19 -8.49 8.38 4.27
C TRP A 19 -8.85 7.06 4.93
N GLN A 20 -9.66 7.08 5.99
CA GLN A 20 -10.15 5.85 6.61
C GLN A 20 -11.09 5.10 5.66
N ALA A 21 -12.00 5.83 5.00
CA ALA A 21 -12.90 5.25 4.01
C ALA A 21 -12.12 4.62 2.84
N ASP A 22 -11.11 5.32 2.31
CA ASP A 22 -10.23 4.78 1.26
C ASP A 22 -9.49 3.54 1.76
N LEU A 23 -8.88 3.55 2.96
CA LEU A 23 -8.18 2.39 3.51
C LEU A 23 -9.09 1.17 3.64
N ASN A 24 -10.29 1.36 4.17
CA ASN A 24 -11.27 0.27 4.31
C ASN A 24 -11.65 -0.31 2.95
N GLU A 25 -11.92 0.55 1.96
CA GLU A 25 -12.21 0.10 0.60
C GLU A 25 -11.05 -0.69 -0.01
N LEU A 26 -9.81 -0.19 0.12
CA LEU A 26 -8.63 -0.87 -0.42
C LEU A 26 -8.39 -2.22 0.26
N ALA A 27 -8.61 -2.32 1.58
CA ALA A 27 -8.52 -3.57 2.32
C ALA A 27 -9.59 -4.58 1.84
N GLU A 28 -10.83 -4.13 1.61
CA GLU A 28 -11.89 -4.98 1.05
C GLU A 28 -11.62 -5.41 -0.39
N LEU A 29 -11.11 -4.52 -1.24
CA LEU A 29 -10.69 -4.86 -2.61
C LEU A 29 -9.57 -5.89 -2.58
N TRP A 30 -8.54 -5.66 -1.77
CA TRP A 30 -7.42 -6.58 -1.64
C TRP A 30 -7.85 -7.95 -1.11
N SER A 31 -8.66 -7.99 -0.05
CA SER A 31 -9.19 -9.24 0.52
C SER A 31 -9.93 -10.08 -0.52
N ARG A 32 -10.77 -9.44 -1.36
CA ARG A 32 -11.47 -10.11 -2.46
C ARG A 32 -10.51 -10.63 -3.53
N LEU A 33 -9.56 -9.81 -3.99
CA LEU A 33 -8.58 -10.18 -5.02
C LEU A 33 -7.66 -11.33 -4.57
N ALA A 34 -7.15 -11.25 -3.34
CA ALA A 34 -6.32 -12.28 -2.73
C ALA A 34 -7.11 -13.58 -2.49
N GLY A 35 -8.35 -13.47 -2.01
CA GLY A 35 -9.24 -14.62 -1.79
C GLY A 35 -9.62 -15.36 -3.09
N GLN A 36 -9.78 -14.64 -4.20
CA GLN A 36 -9.96 -15.23 -5.53
C GLN A 36 -8.72 -16.00 -5.98
N HIS A 37 -7.51 -15.48 -5.74
CA HIS A 37 -6.26 -16.19 -6.07
C HIS A 37 -6.09 -17.49 -5.27
N VAL A 38 -6.40 -17.48 -3.97
CA VAL A 38 -6.30 -18.67 -3.10
C VAL A 38 -7.38 -19.70 -3.45
N SER A 39 -8.59 -19.28 -3.78
CA SER A 39 -9.70 -20.21 -4.09
C SER A 39 -9.61 -20.81 -5.49
N LEU A 40 -8.98 -20.13 -6.46
CA LEU A 40 -8.90 -20.60 -7.84
C LEU A 40 -7.65 -21.44 -8.15
N GLY A 41 -6.62 -21.42 -7.30
CA GLY A 41 -5.37 -22.13 -7.57
C GLY A 41 -4.85 -21.85 -8.99
N SER A 42 -4.26 -22.86 -9.66
CA SER A 42 -3.77 -22.78 -11.04
C SER A 42 -4.83 -22.44 -12.11
N ALA A 43 -6.09 -22.21 -11.73
CA ALA A 43 -7.18 -21.80 -12.62
C ALA A 43 -7.54 -20.30 -12.51
N CYS A 44 -6.72 -19.49 -11.81
CA CYS A 44 -6.92 -18.05 -11.79
C CYS A 44 -6.80 -17.48 -13.22
N ALA A 45 -7.78 -16.67 -13.64
CA ALA A 45 -7.81 -16.00 -14.96
C ALA A 45 -6.64 -15.03 -15.18
N CYS A 46 -5.83 -14.77 -14.15
CA CYS A 46 -4.53 -14.10 -14.26
C CYS A 46 -3.48 -14.92 -15.04
N SER A 47 -3.78 -16.18 -15.40
CA SER A 47 -2.96 -17.01 -16.28
C SER A 47 -3.03 -16.53 -17.75
N VAL A 48 -2.50 -15.33 -18.02
CA VAL A 48 -2.29 -14.86 -19.39
C VAL A 48 -0.99 -15.47 -19.89
N GLY A 49 -1.07 -16.34 -20.90
CA GLY A 49 0.12 -16.90 -21.57
C GLY A 49 0.83 -18.06 -20.86
N GLY A 50 0.15 -18.75 -19.92
CA GLY A 50 0.70 -19.96 -19.27
C GLY A 50 1.58 -19.70 -18.04
N VAL A 51 1.70 -18.44 -17.59
CA VAL A 51 2.35 -18.08 -16.32
C VAL A 51 1.28 -17.96 -15.23
N THR A 52 1.34 -18.80 -14.20
CA THR A 52 0.54 -18.63 -12.98
C THR A 52 1.32 -17.71 -12.05
N LEU A 53 0.85 -16.47 -11.88
CA LEU A 53 1.41 -15.55 -10.91
C LEU A 53 1.02 -16.01 -9.50
N GLN A 54 2.00 -16.19 -8.61
CA GLN A 54 1.68 -16.47 -7.21
C GLN A 54 1.22 -15.19 -6.52
N LEU A 55 0.40 -15.34 -5.48
CA LEU A 55 -0.05 -14.18 -4.68
C LEU A 55 1.14 -13.38 -4.15
N ALA A 56 2.21 -14.06 -3.72
CA ALA A 56 3.42 -13.40 -3.21
C ALA A 56 4.14 -12.56 -4.27
N ASP A 57 4.21 -13.04 -5.53
CA ASP A 57 4.78 -12.27 -6.65
C ASP A 57 3.92 -11.03 -6.95
N PHE A 58 2.60 -11.18 -6.87
CA PHE A 58 1.68 -10.06 -7.07
C PHE A 58 1.78 -9.01 -5.96
N GLU A 59 1.86 -9.44 -4.70
CA GLU A 59 2.08 -8.54 -3.57
C GLU A 59 3.41 -7.79 -3.71
N GLN A 60 4.44 -8.49 -4.18
CA GLN A 60 5.73 -7.90 -4.49
C GLN A 60 5.61 -6.82 -5.55
N ASP A 61 4.99 -7.10 -6.71
CA ASP A 61 4.87 -6.16 -7.82
C ASP A 61 4.14 -4.86 -7.40
N ILE A 62 3.07 -4.98 -6.61
CA ILE A 62 2.31 -3.83 -6.10
C ILE A 62 3.19 -2.95 -5.19
N ILE A 63 3.93 -3.57 -4.27
CA ILE A 63 4.74 -2.83 -3.30
C ILE A 63 5.99 -2.25 -3.96
N ASP A 64 6.67 -3.02 -4.83
CA ASP A 64 7.81 -2.55 -5.61
C ASP A 64 7.41 -1.38 -6.53
N TYR A 65 6.21 -1.42 -7.12
CA TYR A 65 5.68 -0.27 -7.87
C TYR A 65 5.50 0.96 -6.98
N ALA A 66 4.91 0.82 -5.79
CA ALA A 66 4.73 1.94 -4.86
C ALA A 66 6.08 2.53 -4.39
N ILE A 67 7.07 1.68 -4.12
CA ILE A 67 8.45 2.08 -3.79
C ILE A 67 9.09 2.82 -4.97
N GLY A 68 9.03 2.26 -6.18
CA GLY A 68 9.59 2.90 -7.37
C GLY A 68 8.94 4.26 -7.67
N GLN A 69 7.65 4.44 -7.39
CA GLN A 69 6.99 5.74 -7.46
C GLN A 69 7.52 6.73 -6.43
N ALA A 70 7.82 6.29 -5.21
CA ALA A 70 8.41 7.14 -4.17
C ALA A 70 9.84 7.55 -4.56
N GLU A 71 10.65 6.63 -5.07
CA GLU A 71 12.00 6.90 -5.57
C GLU A 71 12.01 7.88 -6.75
N GLN A 72 11.09 7.70 -7.72
CA GLN A 72 10.91 8.63 -8.83
C GLN A 72 10.53 10.04 -8.35
N ALA A 73 9.74 10.14 -7.28
CA ALA A 73 9.40 11.40 -6.64
C ALA A 73 10.54 11.96 -5.75
N ARG A 74 11.68 11.27 -5.64
CA ARG A 74 12.80 11.57 -4.74
C ARG A 74 12.37 11.64 -3.28
N ARG A 75 11.54 10.68 -2.87
CA ARG A 75 10.99 10.53 -1.53
C ARG A 75 11.53 9.26 -0.88
N ASP A 76 12.82 9.29 -0.58
CA ASP A 76 13.55 8.18 0.05
C ASP A 76 12.98 7.83 1.43
N ASP A 77 12.40 8.81 2.12
CA ASP A 77 11.69 8.64 3.38
C ASP A 77 10.44 7.78 3.24
N LEU A 78 9.65 8.00 2.19
CA LEU A 78 8.48 7.18 1.86
C LEU A 78 8.91 5.78 1.41
N ALA A 79 9.90 5.69 0.52
CA ALA A 79 10.42 4.41 0.04
C ALA A 79 10.92 3.53 1.20
N ALA A 80 11.69 4.09 2.12
CA ALA A 80 12.18 3.38 3.30
C ALA A 80 11.05 2.96 4.25
N TRP A 81 10.01 3.79 4.42
CA TRP A 81 8.85 3.44 5.23
C TRP A 81 8.08 2.26 4.59
N LEU A 82 7.78 2.34 3.28
CA LEU A 82 7.10 1.26 2.55
C LEU A 82 7.89 -0.06 2.61
N GLN A 83 9.22 0.00 2.45
CA GLN A 83 10.08 -1.19 2.54
C GLN A 83 10.04 -1.85 3.93
N ARG A 84 10.04 -1.04 4.98
CA ARG A 84 9.99 -1.53 6.36
C ARG A 84 8.65 -2.18 6.68
N HIS A 85 7.55 -1.52 6.34
CA HIS A 85 6.21 -1.92 6.76
C HIS A 85 5.54 -2.93 5.82
N GLY A 86 5.95 -2.97 4.54
CA GLY A 86 5.42 -3.92 3.56
C GLY A 86 5.76 -5.39 3.82
N ARG A 87 6.66 -5.69 4.75
CA ARG A 87 7.05 -7.07 5.14
C ARG A 87 6.73 -7.37 6.61
N GLU A 88 6.01 -6.49 7.30
CA GLU A 88 5.70 -6.70 8.71
C GLU A 88 4.85 -7.96 8.93
N GLY A 89 5.24 -8.74 9.94
CA GLY A 89 4.59 -10.01 10.25
C GLY A 89 4.69 -11.06 9.14
N ALA A 90 5.55 -10.85 8.13
CA ALA A 90 5.93 -11.92 7.21
C ALA A 90 6.54 -13.09 7.99
N ARG A 91 6.38 -14.31 7.46
CA ARG A 91 7.03 -15.49 8.02
C ARG A 91 8.53 -15.42 7.70
N GLU A 92 9.28 -16.47 8.02
CA GLU A 92 10.74 -16.52 7.84
C GLU A 92 11.23 -16.22 6.41
N ASP A 93 10.33 -16.28 5.43
CA ASP A 93 10.56 -15.95 4.02
C ASP A 93 10.65 -14.45 3.72
N GLY A 94 10.19 -13.60 4.65
CA GLY A 94 10.23 -12.14 4.50
C GLY A 94 9.37 -11.62 3.35
N ALA A 95 8.36 -12.37 2.90
CA ALA A 95 7.53 -12.02 1.75
C ALA A 95 6.84 -10.65 1.92
N TRP A 96 6.63 -9.98 0.79
CA TRP A 96 5.83 -8.76 0.73
C TRP A 96 4.37 -9.06 1.04
N ARG A 97 3.71 -8.16 1.78
CA ARG A 97 2.32 -8.32 2.23
C ARG A 97 1.57 -7.01 2.10
N VAL A 98 0.67 -6.92 1.12
CA VAL A 98 -0.16 -5.71 0.92
C VAL A 98 -1.05 -5.47 2.13
N SER A 99 -1.58 -6.54 2.75
CA SER A 99 -2.36 -6.43 3.99
C SER A 99 -1.55 -5.81 5.14
N ALA A 100 -0.27 -6.19 5.30
CA ALA A 100 0.59 -5.62 6.35
C ALA A 100 0.80 -4.12 6.14
N LEU A 101 0.98 -3.70 4.89
CA LEU A 101 1.11 -2.30 4.53
C LEU A 101 -0.18 -1.51 4.83
N LEU A 102 -1.36 -2.05 4.48
CA LEU A 102 -2.64 -1.42 4.77
C LEU A 102 -2.90 -1.31 6.29
N GLU A 103 -2.58 -2.35 7.06
CA GLU A 103 -2.64 -2.33 8.53
C GLU A 103 -1.69 -1.29 9.13
N ALA A 104 -0.49 -1.11 8.55
CA ALA A 104 0.46 -0.10 8.99
C ALA A 104 -0.05 1.33 8.72
N LEU A 105 -0.68 1.55 7.56
CA LEU A 105 -1.32 2.83 7.24
C LEU A 105 -2.52 3.12 8.16
N ASP A 106 -3.32 2.10 8.49
CA ASP A 106 -4.40 2.22 9.48
C ASP A 106 -3.87 2.61 10.86
N ARG A 107 -2.80 1.96 11.34
CA ARG A 107 -2.12 2.36 12.59
C ARG A 107 -1.69 3.83 12.57
N VAL A 108 -1.06 4.28 11.47
CA VAL A 108 -0.66 5.69 11.31
C VAL A 108 -1.87 6.62 11.36
N LEU A 109 -2.98 6.26 10.73
CA LEU A 109 -4.20 7.06 10.72
C LEU A 109 -4.88 7.11 12.11
N GLN A 110 -5.00 5.97 12.79
CA GLN A 110 -5.63 5.83 14.11
C GLN A 110 -4.82 6.51 15.22
N GLN A 111 -3.49 6.47 15.12
CA GLN A 111 -2.60 7.18 16.06
C GLN A 111 -2.64 8.70 15.85
N GLY A 112 -3.25 9.18 14.76
CA GLY A 112 -3.37 10.59 14.43
C GLY A 112 -2.00 11.30 14.36
N ARG A 113 -2.03 12.63 14.50
CA ARG A 113 -0.83 13.50 14.48
C ARG A 113 0.24 13.18 15.53
N ALA A 114 0.04 12.22 16.45
CA ALA A 114 1.01 11.86 17.48
C ALA A 114 2.37 11.38 16.90
N LEU A 115 2.38 10.93 15.64
CA LEU A 115 3.58 10.48 14.92
C LEU A 115 4.19 11.50 13.97
N ALA A 116 3.67 12.74 13.90
CA ALA A 116 4.36 13.82 13.17
C ALA A 116 5.79 14.08 13.72
N GLY A 117 6.14 13.47 14.88
CA GLY A 117 7.49 13.42 15.44
C GLY A 117 8.17 12.04 15.49
N GLU A 118 7.51 10.91 15.16
CA GLU A 118 8.08 9.55 15.39
C GLU A 118 8.27 8.70 14.11
N GLY A 119 8.47 9.35 12.95
CA GLY A 119 9.11 8.70 11.80
C GLY A 119 8.21 8.28 10.62
N ALA A 120 6.91 8.60 10.64
CA ALA A 120 6.07 8.50 9.45
C ALA A 120 6.14 9.80 8.62
N PRO A 121 6.41 9.76 7.31
CA PRO A 121 6.45 10.95 6.46
C PRO A 121 5.09 11.68 6.41
N ALA A 122 5.13 13.01 6.33
CA ALA A 122 3.93 13.86 6.45
C ALA A 122 2.86 13.63 5.38
N ASP A 123 3.25 13.15 4.20
CA ASP A 123 2.38 12.85 3.07
C ASP A 123 2.28 11.35 2.77
N LEU A 124 2.67 10.49 3.72
CA LEU A 124 2.60 9.05 3.60
C LEU A 124 1.21 8.57 3.17
N LEU A 125 0.17 9.00 3.88
CA LEU A 125 -1.21 8.63 3.57
C LEU A 125 -1.66 9.13 2.19
N PRO A 126 -1.63 10.44 1.88
CA PRO A 126 -2.10 10.91 0.57
C PRO A 126 -1.27 10.36 -0.60
N PHE A 127 0.04 10.14 -0.42
CA PHE A 127 0.87 9.52 -1.46
C PHE A 127 0.52 8.06 -1.68
N THR A 128 0.51 7.27 -0.61
CA THR A 128 0.37 5.81 -0.69
C THR A 128 -1.05 5.41 -1.09
N LEU A 129 -2.08 6.05 -0.53
CA LEU A 129 -3.47 5.78 -0.87
C LEU A 129 -3.78 6.11 -2.34
N ALA A 130 -3.24 7.21 -2.88
CA ALA A 130 -3.43 7.53 -4.28
C ALA A 130 -2.82 6.48 -5.22
N ARG A 131 -1.63 5.95 -4.89
CA ARG A 131 -0.91 4.99 -5.74
C ARG A 131 -1.45 3.57 -5.61
N LEU A 132 -1.65 3.09 -4.38
CA LEU A 132 -2.29 1.79 -4.14
C LEU A 132 -3.72 1.79 -4.63
N GLY A 133 -4.47 2.88 -4.40
CA GLY A 133 -5.85 3.00 -4.83
C GLY A 133 -6.01 2.93 -6.34
N GLN A 134 -5.17 3.65 -7.09
CA GLN A 134 -5.17 3.53 -8.55
C GLN A 134 -4.89 2.10 -9.02
N THR A 135 -3.91 1.44 -8.40
CA THR A 135 -3.46 0.09 -8.76
C THR A 135 -4.56 -0.95 -8.48
N LEU A 136 -5.04 -1.02 -7.23
CA LEU A 136 -6.04 -2.00 -6.80
C LEU A 136 -7.39 -1.79 -7.49
N ARG A 137 -7.86 -0.54 -7.65
CA ARG A 137 -9.10 -0.26 -8.39
C ARG A 137 -8.97 -0.56 -9.88
N SER A 138 -7.79 -0.39 -10.47
CA SER A 138 -7.55 -0.79 -11.87
C SER A 138 -7.66 -2.30 -12.03
N PHE A 139 -7.03 -3.06 -11.14
CA PHE A 139 -7.13 -4.52 -11.17
C PHE A 139 -8.55 -5.02 -10.92
N ALA A 140 -9.23 -4.46 -9.91
CA ALA A 140 -10.61 -4.83 -9.61
C ALA A 140 -11.56 -4.61 -10.80
N ARG A 141 -11.33 -3.57 -11.63
CA ARG A 141 -12.12 -3.34 -12.86
C ARG A 141 -11.83 -4.34 -13.98
N LEU A 142 -10.63 -4.92 -14.02
CA LEU A 142 -10.25 -5.92 -15.03
C LEU A 142 -10.72 -7.33 -14.66
N HIS A 143 -11.05 -7.58 -13.39
CA HIS A 143 -11.42 -8.89 -12.85
C HIS A 143 -12.81 -8.93 -12.18
N GLY A 144 -13.58 -7.84 -12.26
CA GLY A 144 -14.90 -7.67 -11.66
C GLY A 144 -16.04 -7.65 -12.67
#